data_AF-A0A7C4SJD7-F1
#
_entry.id   AF-A0A7C4SJD7-F1
#
_cell.length_a   1.000
_cell.length_b   1.000
_cell.length_c   1.000
_cell.angle_alpha   90.00
_cell.angle_beta   90.00
_cell.angle_gamma   90.00
#
_symmetry.space_group_name_H-M   'P 1'
#
loop_
_entity.id
_entity.type
_entity.pdbx_description
1 polymer ?
#
loop_
_entity_poly.entity_id
_entity_poly.type
_entity_poly.pdbx_seq_one_letter_code
_entity_poly.pdbx_strand_id
1 'polypeptide(L)'
;MRGGELVEALRVRALPEGGDDRVALVEFLRLYRDALQLVVNKLWSLDEVPSIKTLHRLFYSELKRYNLRAHHVKQVYTYAKAVVRASRQNGGRKPVLRRLTARVDKYDYRLNLESRTLT
;
A
#
# COMPACT_ATOMS: atom_id res chain seq x y z
N MET A 1 -16.62 -0.22 32.22
CA MET A 1 -16.61 -0.98 30.95
C MET A 1 -15.21 -0.88 30.35
N ARG A 2 -14.59 -2.04 30.08
CA ARG A 2 -13.15 -2.22 29.85
C ARG A 2 -12.77 -1.86 28.41
N GLY A 3 -11.80 -0.96 28.25
CA GLY A 3 -11.20 -0.60 26.95
C GLY A 3 -10.28 -1.67 26.33
N GLY A 4 -10.45 -2.95 26.70
CA GLY A 4 -9.64 -4.07 26.20
C GLY A 4 -10.14 -4.65 24.88
N GLU A 5 -11.46 -4.78 24.70
CA GLU A 5 -12.05 -5.39 23.49
C GLU A 5 -11.85 -4.56 22.21
N LEU A 6 -11.65 -3.25 22.36
CA LEU A 6 -11.41 -2.34 21.23
C LEU A 6 -9.96 -2.40 20.72
N VAL A 7 -9.03 -2.83 21.56
CA VAL A 7 -7.60 -2.96 21.24
C VAL A 7 -7.33 -4.22 20.41
N GLU A 8 -8.10 -5.30 20.64
CA GLU A 8 -8.00 -6.51 19.80
C GLU A 8 -8.51 -6.28 18.37
N ALA A 9 -9.61 -5.54 18.18
CA ALA A 9 -10.18 -5.34 16.85
C ALA A 9 -9.29 -4.53 15.88
N LEU A 10 -8.39 -3.68 16.38
CA LEU A 10 -7.48 -2.86 15.58
C LEU A 10 -6.19 -3.61 15.17
N ARG A 11 -5.76 -4.58 15.97
CA ARG A 11 -4.60 -5.46 15.67
C ARG A 11 -4.86 -6.40 14.49
N VAL A 12 -6.11 -6.78 14.25
CA VAL A 12 -6.50 -7.96 13.46
C VAL A 12 -6.40 -7.84 11.92
N ARG A 13 -6.03 -6.70 11.28
CA ARG A 13 -6.16 -6.60 9.79
C ARG A 13 -5.02 -5.94 9.01
N ALA A 14 -3.79 -5.93 9.52
CA ALA A 14 -2.63 -5.53 8.72
C ALA A 14 -1.32 -6.18 9.15
N LEU A 15 -1.20 -6.58 10.42
CA LEU A 15 -0.03 -7.24 10.97
C LEU A 15 -0.43 -8.69 11.32
N PRO A 16 0.27 -9.72 10.80
CA PRO A 16 0.06 -11.10 11.25
C PRO A 16 0.25 -11.21 12.76
N GLU A 17 -0.63 -11.97 13.44
CA GLU A 17 -0.58 -12.14 14.90
C GLU A 17 0.63 -12.97 15.35
N GLY A 18 1.25 -12.57 16.47
CA GLY A 18 2.13 -13.44 17.27
C GLY A 18 3.64 -13.31 17.04
N GLY A 19 4.10 -12.42 16.16
CA GLY A 19 5.53 -12.14 15.92
C GLY A 19 5.96 -10.74 16.38
N ASP A 20 7.28 -10.50 16.45
CA ASP A 20 7.85 -9.17 16.65
C ASP A 20 7.19 -8.17 15.68
N ASP A 21 6.52 -7.13 16.20
CA ASP A 21 5.77 -6.13 15.45
C ASP A 21 6.61 -5.50 14.31
N ARG A 22 7.96 -5.51 14.45
CA ARG A 22 8.89 -5.08 13.41
C ARG A 22 8.92 -6.01 12.20
N VAL A 23 8.85 -7.32 12.41
CA VAL A 23 8.83 -8.33 11.33
C VAL A 23 7.56 -8.18 10.51
N ALA A 24 6.41 -8.11 11.18
CA ALA A 24 5.10 -7.90 10.57
C ALA A 24 5.06 -6.58 9.75
N LEU A 25 5.64 -5.50 10.27
CA LEU A 25 5.75 -4.23 9.55
C LEU A 25 6.63 -4.36 8.29
N VAL A 26 7.80 -5.01 8.39
CA VAL A 26 8.70 -5.21 7.25
C VAL A 26 8.02 -6.06 6.17
N GLU A 27 7.27 -7.10 6.55
CA GLU A 27 6.49 -7.92 5.61
C GLU A 27 5.39 -7.11 4.92
N PHE A 28 4.64 -6.29 5.66
CA PHE A 28 3.66 -5.38 5.08
C PHE A 28 4.30 -4.42 4.07
N LEU A 29 5.45 -3.81 4.41
CA LEU A 29 6.13 -2.88 3.52
C LEU A 29 6.66 -3.57 2.25
N ARG A 30 7.15 -4.81 2.37
CA ARG A 30 7.56 -5.64 1.21
C ARG A 30 6.36 -5.94 0.33
N LEU A 31 5.26 -6.42 0.91
CA LEU A 31 4.03 -6.69 0.19
C LEU A 31 3.50 -5.44 -0.53
N TYR A 32 3.49 -4.29 0.13
CA TYR A 32 3.05 -3.03 -0.45
C TYR A 32 3.92 -2.62 -1.63
N ARG A 33 5.25 -2.68 -1.50
CA ARG A 33 6.20 -2.42 -2.60
C ARG A 33 5.95 -3.35 -3.77
N ASP A 34 5.80 -4.64 -3.52
CA ASP A 34 5.67 -5.67 -4.57
C ASP A 34 4.34 -5.54 -5.31
N ALA A 35 3.24 -5.27 -4.58
CA ALA A 35 1.95 -4.91 -5.16
C ALA A 35 2.04 -3.67 -6.05
N LEU A 36 2.80 -2.65 -5.62
CA LEU A 36 3.00 -1.43 -6.41
C LEU A 36 3.82 -1.69 -7.66
N GLN A 37 4.88 -2.48 -7.55
CA GLN A 37 5.69 -2.87 -8.69
C GLN A 37 4.91 -3.70 -9.71
N LEU A 38 4.01 -4.58 -9.25
CA LEU A 38 3.09 -5.34 -10.10
C LEU A 38 2.22 -4.38 -10.93
N VAL A 39 1.60 -3.39 -10.30
CA VAL A 39 0.77 -2.41 -11.02
C VAL A 39 1.60 -1.55 -11.96
N VAL A 40 2.80 -1.11 -11.55
CA VAL A 40 3.74 -0.38 -12.42
C VAL A 40 4.09 -1.20 -13.66
N ASN A 41 4.41 -2.48 -13.49
CA ASN A 41 4.74 -3.37 -14.60
C ASN A 41 3.58 -3.50 -15.59
N LYS A 42 2.35 -3.74 -15.08
CA LYS A 42 1.16 -3.86 -15.93
C LYS A 42 0.85 -2.54 -16.65
N LEU A 43 0.92 -1.41 -15.95
CA LEU A 43 0.68 -0.08 -16.55
C LEU A 43 1.73 0.30 -17.59
N TRP A 44 3.00 -0.07 -17.37
CA TRP A 44 4.08 0.25 -18.31
C TRP A 44 3.89 -0.42 -19.67
N SER A 45 3.26 -1.60 -19.70
CA SER A 45 2.97 -2.35 -20.92
C SER A 45 1.74 -1.85 -21.70
N LEU A 46 0.98 -0.89 -21.17
CA LEU A 46 -0.16 -0.28 -21.86
C LEU A 46 0.28 0.92 -22.68
N ASP A 47 -0.30 1.17 -23.85
CA ASP A 47 0.04 2.35 -24.66
C ASP A 47 -0.25 3.66 -23.91
N GLU A 48 -1.36 3.69 -23.16
CA GLU A 48 -1.81 4.85 -22.41
C GLU A 48 -2.02 4.56 -20.92
N VAL A 49 -1.98 5.61 -20.11
CA VAL A 49 -2.19 5.53 -18.65
C VAL A 49 -3.69 5.65 -18.33
N PRO A 50 -4.37 4.60 -17.84
CA PRO A 50 -5.82 4.60 -17.66
C PRO A 50 -6.34 5.58 -16.59
N SER A 51 -7.65 5.83 -16.62
CA SER A 51 -8.37 6.58 -15.57
C SER A 51 -8.41 5.82 -14.24
N ILE A 52 -8.59 6.52 -13.12
CA ILE A 52 -8.69 5.88 -11.79
C ILE A 52 -9.83 4.85 -11.73
N LYS A 53 -10.98 5.15 -12.36
CA LYS A 53 -12.13 4.23 -12.44
C LYS A 53 -11.75 2.93 -13.16
N THR A 54 -10.98 3.03 -14.23
CA THR A 54 -10.48 1.85 -14.96
C THR A 54 -9.45 1.08 -14.13
N LEU A 55 -8.51 1.76 -13.47
CA LEU A 55 -7.54 1.11 -12.58
C LEU A 55 -8.22 0.36 -11.44
N HIS A 56 -9.29 0.93 -10.86
CA HIS A 56 -10.07 0.25 -9.83
C HIS A 56 -10.66 -1.07 -10.35
N ARG A 57 -11.31 -1.04 -11.53
CA ARG A 57 -11.86 -2.26 -12.15
C ARG A 57 -10.78 -3.31 -12.45
N LEU A 58 -9.60 -2.87 -12.88
CA LEU A 58 -8.50 -3.77 -13.24
C LEU A 58 -7.81 -4.40 -12.03
N PHE A 59 -7.54 -3.62 -10.97
CA PHE A 59 -6.62 -4.03 -9.92
C PHE A 59 -7.28 -4.28 -8.56
N TYR A 60 -8.47 -3.77 -8.29
CA TYR A 60 -9.03 -3.82 -6.94
C TYR A 60 -9.17 -5.25 -6.43
N SER A 61 -9.82 -6.13 -7.19
CA SER A 61 -10.04 -7.53 -6.80
C SER A 61 -8.75 -8.33 -6.68
N GLU A 62 -7.77 -8.09 -7.57
CA GLU A 62 -6.44 -8.72 -7.51
C GLU A 62 -5.70 -8.30 -6.23
N LEU A 63 -5.60 -6.99 -5.98
CA LEU A 63 -4.88 -6.45 -4.84
C LEU A 63 -5.55 -6.76 -3.50
N LYS A 64 -6.89 -6.87 -3.48
CA LYS A 64 -7.65 -7.27 -2.30
C LYS A 64 -7.34 -8.70 -1.84
N ARG A 65 -6.93 -9.60 -2.74
CA ARG A 65 -6.54 -10.98 -2.40
C ARG A 65 -5.24 -11.05 -1.60
N TYR A 66 -4.42 -10.01 -1.63
CA TYR A 66 -3.21 -9.89 -0.81
C TYR A 66 -3.51 -9.38 0.62
N ASN A 67 -4.76 -9.43 1.08
CA ASN A 67 -5.18 -8.91 2.39
C ASN A 67 -4.91 -7.40 2.61
N LEU A 68 -4.66 -6.64 1.54
CA LEU A 68 -4.56 -5.20 1.63
C LEU A 68 -5.92 -4.58 2.00
N ARG A 69 -5.89 -3.59 2.90
CA ARG A 69 -7.05 -2.76 3.22
C ARG A 69 -7.48 -1.97 1.99
N ALA A 70 -8.78 -1.65 1.89
CA ALA A 70 -9.33 -1.02 0.68
C ALA A 70 -8.66 0.32 0.33
N HIS A 71 -8.28 1.12 1.32
CA HIS A 71 -7.54 2.36 1.08
C HIS A 71 -6.11 2.08 0.57
N HIS A 72 -5.40 1.07 1.12
CA HIS A 72 -4.09 0.67 0.62
C HIS A 72 -4.16 0.25 -0.84
N VAL A 73 -5.15 -0.59 -1.18
CA VAL A 73 -5.40 -0.99 -2.58
C VAL A 73 -5.56 0.23 -3.48
N LYS A 74 -6.39 1.21 -3.08
CA LYS A 74 -6.57 2.46 -3.83
C LYS A 74 -5.28 3.26 -3.97
N GLN A 75 -4.50 3.36 -2.90
CA GLN A 75 -3.21 4.05 -2.93
C GLN A 75 -2.22 3.36 -3.88
N VAL A 76 -2.14 2.03 -3.89
CA VAL A 76 -1.22 1.27 -4.74
C VAL A 76 -1.39 1.66 -6.21
N TYR A 77 -2.58 1.51 -6.78
CA TYR A 77 -2.77 1.83 -8.20
C TYR A 77 -2.76 3.34 -8.49
N THR A 78 -3.12 4.18 -7.53
CA THR A 78 -3.07 5.65 -7.70
C THR A 78 -1.62 6.14 -7.75
N TYR A 79 -0.76 5.61 -6.88
CA TYR A 79 0.64 5.97 -6.86
C TYR A 79 1.40 5.38 -8.05
N ALA A 80 1.13 4.12 -8.41
CA ALA A 80 1.68 3.50 -9.61
C ALA A 80 1.35 4.31 -10.87
N LYS A 81 0.11 4.80 -11.00
CA LYS A 81 -0.30 5.71 -12.07
C LYS A 81 0.57 6.97 -12.14
N ALA A 82 0.76 7.64 -11.00
CA ALA A 82 1.54 8.88 -10.92
C ALA A 82 3.00 8.65 -11.33
N VAL A 83 3.61 7.56 -10.83
CA VAL A 83 5.00 7.19 -11.12
C VAL A 83 5.20 6.85 -12.61
N VAL A 84 4.30 6.05 -13.21
CA VAL A 84 4.37 5.71 -14.64
C VAL A 84 4.18 6.95 -15.52
N ARG A 85 3.20 7.79 -15.20
CA ARG A 85 2.95 9.04 -15.93
C ARG A 85 4.17 9.96 -15.91
N ALA A 86 4.75 10.19 -14.73
CA ALA A 86 5.92 11.05 -14.58
C ALA A 86 7.12 10.49 -15.35
N SER A 87 7.38 9.18 -15.27
CA SER A 87 8.51 8.57 -16.00
C SER A 87 8.34 8.72 -17.51
N ARG A 88 7.14 8.48 -18.06
CA ARG A 88 6.86 8.65 -19.50
C ARG A 88 7.02 10.09 -19.96
N GLN A 89 6.50 11.04 -19.19
CA GLN A 89 6.61 12.47 -19.51
C GLN A 89 8.06 12.95 -19.57
N ASN A 90 8.94 12.31 -18.81
CA ASN A 90 10.37 12.62 -18.79
C ASN A 90 11.20 11.77 -19.78
N GLY A 91 10.56 11.02 -20.69
CA GLY A 91 11.27 10.11 -21.61
C GLY A 91 12.04 8.98 -20.92
N GLY A 92 11.65 8.67 -19.67
CA GLY A 92 12.34 7.73 -18.80
C GLY A 92 12.08 6.26 -19.13
N ARG A 93 12.81 5.39 -18.44
CA ARG A 93 12.62 3.93 -18.50
C ARG A 93 11.53 3.48 -17.51
N LYS A 94 11.13 2.21 -17.60
CA LYS A 94 10.19 1.61 -16.65
C LYS A 94 10.67 1.80 -15.20
N PRO A 95 9.86 2.40 -14.32
CA PRO A 95 10.22 2.59 -12.91
C PRO A 95 10.40 1.27 -12.17
N VAL A 96 11.45 1.18 -11.35
CA VAL A 96 11.71 0.06 -10.44
C VAL A 96 11.76 0.60 -9.01
N LEU A 97 10.83 0.13 -8.18
CA LEU A 97 10.64 0.59 -6.81
C LEU A 97 11.52 -0.24 -5.86
N ARG A 98 12.54 0.40 -5.30
CA ARG A 98 13.51 -0.24 -4.42
C ARG A 98 13.24 0.01 -2.93
N ARG A 99 12.57 1.11 -2.60
CA ARG A 99 12.34 1.55 -1.22
C ARG A 99 11.13 0.84 -0.62
N LEU A 100 11.22 0.53 0.67
CA LEU A 100 10.14 -0.01 1.49
C LEU A 100 9.39 1.13 2.17
N THR A 101 8.41 1.68 1.48
CA THR A 101 7.63 2.84 1.96
C THR A 101 6.16 2.62 1.64
N ALA A 102 5.29 2.88 2.62
CA ALA A 102 3.84 2.93 2.44
C ALA A 102 3.30 4.21 3.08
N ARG A 103 2.22 4.75 2.51
CA ARG A 103 1.54 5.91 3.08
C ARG A 103 0.57 5.44 4.15
N VAL A 104 0.90 5.74 5.40
CA VAL A 104 0.08 5.43 6.55
C VAL A 104 -1.12 6.38 6.60
N ASP A 105 -2.34 5.85 6.73
CA ASP A 105 -3.54 6.65 6.96
C ASP A 105 -3.74 6.89 8.47
N LYS A 106 -4.38 8.01 8.83
CA LYS A 106 -4.69 8.36 10.22
C LYS A 106 -5.61 7.35 10.92
N TYR A 107 -6.32 6.55 10.13
CA TYR A 107 -7.19 5.49 10.63
C TYR A 107 -6.46 4.16 10.86
N ASP A 108 -5.22 4.02 10.39
CA ASP A 108 -4.46 2.79 10.54
C ASP A 108 -3.64 2.76 11.84
N TYR A 109 -3.17 3.93 12.31
CA TYR A 109 -2.33 4.06 13.50
C TYR A 109 -2.55 5.41 14.18
N ARG A 110 -2.43 5.43 15.51
CA ARG A 110 -2.24 6.64 16.30
C ARG A 110 -0.77 7.00 16.32
N LEU A 111 -0.44 8.11 15.67
CA LEU A 111 0.89 8.71 15.74
C LEU A 111 1.03 9.50 17.03
N ASN A 112 1.95 9.09 17.89
CA ASN A 112 2.44 9.94 18.97
C ASN A 112 3.66 10.73 18.45
N LEU A 113 3.50 12.04 18.30
CA LEU A 113 4.54 12.93 17.76
C LEU A 113 5.67 13.20 18.76
N GLU A 114 5.41 13.13 20.06
CA GLU A 114 6.40 13.36 21.12
C GLU A 114 7.36 12.18 21.21
N SER A 115 6.81 10.97 21.32
CA SER A 115 7.62 9.73 21.37
C SER A 115 8.06 9.27 19.99
N ARG A 116 7.50 9.82 18.91
CA ARG A 116 7.70 9.38 17.51
C ARG A 116 7.34 7.90 17.32
N THR A 117 6.35 7.40 18.06
CA THR A 117 5.87 6.02 17.97
C THR A 117 4.51 5.94 17.27
N LEU A 118 4.29 4.83 16.56
CA LEU A 118 2.97 4.45 16.03
C LEU A 118 2.36 3.42 16.99
N THR A 119 1.10 3.61 17.35
CA THR A 119 0.32 2.76 18.26
C THR A 119 -1.05 2.45 17.70
#